data_AF-A0A401T5M2-F1
#
_entry.id   AF-A0A401T5M2-F1
#
_cell.length_a   1.000
_cell.length_b   1.000
_cell.length_c   1.000
_cell.angle_alpha   90.00
_cell.angle_beta   90.00
_cell.angle_gamma   90.00
#
_symmetry.space_group_name_H-M   'P 1'
#
loop_
_entity.id
_entity.type
_entity.pdbx_description
1 polymer ?
#
loop_
_entity_poly.entity_id
_entity_poly.type
_entity_poly.pdbx_seq_one_letter_code
_entity_poly.pdbx_strand_id
1 'polypeptide(L)'
;MVGGGAAFTRSLLTHVHSRLLASCSLVPQSHIHCSLPLPAKNWERKNRVVYPPQLPDEPHRPVEVYHCRRQIKYSKDKMWYLAKMIRGMTFDQAVAQLQFNDKKGAKVMLEVLLEAQEMAVRNHNLEYRSNLYVAESFSSKGQYLKRIRYHGRGMFGIMDRVYCHYFVKLVEGSPPEKKPTTGFDQAKEYVQQLRNRTIIHSL
;
A
#
# COMPACT_ATOMS: atom_id res chain seq x y z
N MET A 1 54.62 51.26 -53.09
CA MET A 1 53.62 51.03 -52.02
C MET A 1 53.10 52.40 -51.61
N VAL A 2 52.23 53.11 -52.37
CA VAL A 2 50.78 52.87 -52.60
C VAL A 2 50.11 52.30 -51.34
N GLY A 3 49.20 52.94 -50.61
CA GLY A 3 48.49 54.23 -50.76
C GLY A 3 47.23 54.20 -49.86
N GLY A 4 46.65 55.38 -49.57
CA GLY A 4 45.25 55.57 -49.14
C GLY A 4 44.92 55.21 -47.69
N GLY A 5 44.39 56.07 -46.83
CA GLY A 5 43.46 57.18 -47.05
C GLY A 5 42.01 56.66 -46.94
N ALA A 6 41.30 57.06 -45.87
CA ALA A 6 39.85 57.30 -45.88
C ALA A 6 39.36 57.69 -44.47
N ALA A 7 39.15 58.99 -44.27
CA ALA A 7 38.15 59.47 -43.33
C ALA A 7 36.77 59.20 -43.95
N PHE A 8 35.87 58.57 -43.20
CA PHE A 8 34.47 58.45 -43.58
C PHE A 8 33.58 59.04 -42.49
N THR A 9 33.02 60.18 -42.82
CA THR A 9 31.84 60.76 -42.20
C THR A 9 30.62 59.88 -42.47
N ARG A 10 29.71 59.78 -41.50
CA ARG A 10 28.25 59.56 -41.66
C ARG A 10 27.63 59.62 -40.27
N SER A 11 26.88 60.68 -39.96
CA SER A 11 25.48 60.90 -40.35
C SER A 11 24.58 60.55 -39.17
N LEU A 12 23.97 61.61 -38.62
CA LEU A 12 22.82 61.55 -37.74
C LEU A 12 21.73 60.69 -38.37
N LEU A 13 21.17 59.75 -37.59
CA LEU A 13 19.81 59.28 -37.79
C LEU A 13 19.24 58.85 -36.43
N THR A 14 18.41 59.74 -35.92
CA THR A 14 17.49 59.53 -34.81
C THR A 14 16.56 58.37 -35.12
N HIS A 15 16.66 57.29 -34.34
CA HIS A 15 15.55 56.35 -34.19
C HIS A 15 15.16 56.24 -32.73
N VAL A 16 14.00 56.84 -32.46
CA VAL A 16 13.23 56.76 -31.23
C VAL A 16 12.87 55.29 -30.99
N HIS A 17 13.51 54.64 -30.02
CA HIS A 17 12.98 53.39 -29.49
C HIS A 17 11.84 53.70 -28.54
N SER A 18 10.63 53.49 -29.04
CA SER A 18 9.41 53.43 -28.25
C SER A 18 9.57 52.37 -27.16
N ARG A 19 9.56 52.83 -25.91
CA ARG A 19 9.38 51.99 -24.73
C ARG A 19 7.96 51.43 -24.75
N LEU A 20 7.78 50.23 -25.29
CA LEU A 20 6.62 49.41 -24.95
C LEU A 20 6.91 48.77 -23.60
N LEU A 21 6.36 49.38 -22.54
CA LEU A 21 6.18 48.73 -21.25
C LEU A 21 5.19 47.58 -21.46
N ALA A 22 5.72 46.39 -21.71
CA ALA A 22 4.94 45.16 -21.58
C ALA A 22 4.58 45.02 -20.10
N SER A 23 3.31 45.23 -19.79
CA SER A 23 2.71 44.86 -18.51
C SER A 23 2.73 43.34 -18.38
N CYS A 24 3.86 42.79 -17.92
CA CYS A 24 3.89 41.45 -17.38
C CYS A 24 2.99 41.44 -16.13
N SER A 25 1.74 41.02 -16.31
CA SER A 25 0.88 40.62 -15.21
C SER A 25 1.53 39.43 -14.50
N LEU A 26 2.35 39.72 -13.49
CA LEU A 26 2.75 38.77 -12.47
C LEU A 26 1.47 38.38 -11.72
N VAL A 27 0.75 37.40 -12.26
CA VAL A 27 -0.22 36.66 -11.47
C VAL A 27 0.59 36.00 -10.37
N PRO A 28 0.34 36.27 -9.08
CA PRO A 28 0.93 35.47 -8.03
C PRO A 28 0.37 34.06 -8.25
N GLN A 29 1.22 33.13 -8.69
CA GLN A 29 0.91 31.71 -8.54
C GLN A 29 0.85 31.47 -7.03
N SER A 30 -0.32 31.68 -6.45
CA SER A 30 -0.66 31.16 -5.15
C SER A 30 -0.50 29.65 -5.27
N HIS A 31 0.61 29.12 -4.75
CA HIS A 31 0.80 27.71 -4.47
C HIS A 31 -0.20 27.32 -3.36
N ILE A 32 -1.49 27.38 -3.69
CA ILE A 32 -2.50 26.63 -3.00
C ILE A 32 -2.17 25.20 -3.37
N HIS A 33 -1.53 24.48 -2.45
CA HIS A 33 -1.39 23.04 -2.56
C HIS A 33 -2.80 22.44 -2.58
N CYS A 34 -3.39 22.33 -3.77
CA CYS A 34 -4.63 21.62 -4.00
C CYS A 34 -4.45 20.19 -3.52
N SER A 35 -5.18 19.84 -2.46
CA SER A 35 -5.66 18.50 -2.14
C SER A 35 -4.91 17.36 -2.82
N LEU A 36 -3.86 16.85 -2.18
CA LEU A 36 -3.38 15.49 -2.48
C LEU A 36 -4.61 14.57 -2.40
N PRO A 37 -5.01 13.88 -3.49
CA PRO A 37 -6.13 12.95 -3.42
C PRO A 37 -5.78 11.93 -2.35
N LEU A 38 -6.67 11.78 -1.36
CA LEU A 38 -6.54 10.71 -0.37
C LEU A 38 -6.33 9.40 -1.15
N PRO A 39 -5.30 8.60 -0.86
CA PRO A 39 -5.08 7.36 -1.58
C PRO A 39 -6.38 6.54 -1.51
N ALA A 40 -6.91 6.19 -2.68
CA ALA A 40 -8.24 5.60 -2.80
C ALA A 40 -8.43 4.47 -1.79
N LYS A 41 -9.57 4.49 -1.09
CA LYS A 41 -9.96 3.52 -0.06
C LYS A 41 -10.36 2.18 -0.69
N ASN A 42 -9.43 1.58 -1.43
CA ASN A 42 -9.70 0.37 -2.22
C ASN A 42 -10.03 -0.82 -1.34
N TRP A 43 -9.49 -0.88 -0.11
CA TRP A 43 -9.74 -1.98 0.82
C TRP A 43 -11.17 -2.00 1.33
N GLU A 44 -11.65 -0.85 1.83
CA GLU A 44 -13.00 -0.68 2.36
C GLU A 44 -14.06 -0.84 1.25
N ARG A 45 -13.72 -0.51 0.00
CA ARG A 45 -14.61 -0.68 -1.16
C ARG A 45 -14.89 -2.15 -1.47
N LYS A 46 -14.00 -3.08 -1.09
CA LYS A 46 -14.21 -4.52 -1.33
C LYS A 46 -15.46 -5.07 -0.62
N ASN A 47 -15.83 -4.52 0.54
CA ASN A 47 -17.06 -4.90 1.24
C ASN A 47 -18.34 -4.48 0.53
N ARG A 48 -18.27 -3.57 -0.46
CA ARG A 48 -19.43 -3.10 -1.23
C ARG A 48 -19.69 -3.93 -2.49
N VAL A 49 -18.86 -4.95 -2.73
CA VAL A 49 -19.04 -5.84 -3.88
C VAL A 49 -20.24 -6.73 -3.60
N VAL A 50 -21.24 -6.66 -4.47
CA VAL A 50 -22.43 -7.52 -4.44
C VAL A 50 -22.28 -8.58 -5.52
N TYR A 51 -22.40 -9.83 -5.11
CA TYR A 51 -22.33 -10.97 -6.02
C TYR A 51 -23.71 -11.34 -6.56
N PRO A 52 -23.80 -11.98 -7.74
CA PRO A 52 -25.05 -12.56 -8.21
C PRO A 52 -25.52 -13.69 -7.27
N PRO A 53 -26.83 -13.99 -7.27
CA PRO A 53 -27.40 -15.10 -6.50
C PRO A 53 -26.82 -16.44 -6.97
N GLN A 54 -26.62 -17.37 -6.02
CA GLN A 54 -26.09 -18.70 -6.31
C GLN A 54 -27.18 -19.63 -6.82
N LEU A 55 -26.81 -20.57 -7.70
CA LEU A 55 -27.69 -21.67 -8.09
C LEU A 55 -27.71 -22.76 -6.99
N PRO A 56 -28.77 -23.59 -6.92
CA PRO A 56 -28.87 -24.64 -5.90
C PRO A 56 -27.72 -25.67 -5.92
N ASP A 57 -27.16 -25.94 -7.09
CA ASP A 57 -26.08 -26.92 -7.28
C ASP A 57 -24.68 -26.35 -7.01
N GLU A 58 -24.56 -25.03 -6.81
CA GLU A 58 -23.27 -24.40 -6.53
C GLU A 58 -22.87 -24.58 -5.06
N PRO A 59 -21.57 -24.75 -4.78
CA PRO A 59 -21.11 -24.80 -3.40
C PRO A 59 -21.36 -23.46 -2.69
N HIS A 60 -21.60 -23.54 -1.39
CA HIS A 60 -21.76 -22.36 -0.54
C HIS A 60 -20.53 -21.46 -0.63
N ARG A 61 -20.75 -20.18 -0.93
CA ARG A 61 -19.67 -19.18 -0.99
C ARG A 61 -19.36 -18.69 0.43
N PRO A 62 -18.11 -18.81 0.91
CA PRO A 62 -17.74 -18.31 2.22
C PRO A 62 -17.83 -16.78 2.26
N VAL A 63 -18.28 -16.23 3.39
CA VAL A 63 -18.29 -14.79 3.59
C VAL A 63 -16.87 -14.24 3.72
N GLU A 64 -16.59 -13.16 3.00
CA GLU A 64 -15.34 -12.41 3.10
C GLU A 64 -15.57 -11.04 3.74
N VAL A 65 -14.76 -10.69 4.72
CA VAL A 65 -14.84 -9.40 5.42
C VAL A 65 -13.50 -8.69 5.36
N TYR A 66 -13.49 -7.49 4.79
CA TYR A 66 -12.31 -6.65 4.68
C TYR A 66 -12.38 -5.53 5.72
N HIS A 67 -11.37 -5.42 6.59
CA HIS A 67 -11.29 -4.29 7.53
C HIS A 67 -9.87 -3.73 7.60
N CYS A 68 -9.76 -2.45 7.94
CA CYS A 68 -8.46 -1.81 8.08
C CYS A 68 -8.50 -0.60 9.00
N ARG A 69 -7.34 -0.26 9.56
CA ARG A 69 -7.14 0.97 10.33
C ARG A 69 -5.97 1.76 9.78
N ARG A 70 -6.21 3.05 9.56
CA ARG A 70 -5.29 3.98 8.88
C ARG A 70 -4.59 4.91 9.87
N GLN A 71 -3.48 5.49 9.42
CA GLN A 71 -2.62 6.43 10.13
C GLN A 71 -2.25 6.03 11.57
N ILE A 72 -1.90 4.76 11.77
CA ILE A 72 -1.45 4.25 13.06
C ILE A 72 -0.05 4.78 13.33
N LYS A 73 0.18 5.35 14.52
CA LYS A 73 1.53 5.78 14.95
C LYS A 73 2.37 4.58 15.37
N TYR A 74 2.90 3.86 14.36
CA TYR A 74 3.77 2.70 14.52
C TYR A 74 4.61 2.45 13.24
N SER A 75 5.63 1.60 13.34
CA SER A 75 6.45 1.20 12.19
C SER A 75 5.76 0.09 11.40
N LYS A 76 5.77 0.20 10.06
CA LYS A 76 5.21 -0.82 9.16
C LYS A 76 5.90 -2.18 9.35
N ASP A 77 7.22 -2.21 9.53
CA ASP A 77 7.96 -3.48 9.56
C ASP A 77 7.69 -4.24 10.86
N LYS A 78 7.61 -3.52 11.98
CA LYS A 78 7.22 -4.09 13.27
C LYS A 78 5.77 -4.59 13.26
N MET A 79 4.88 -3.87 12.56
CA MET A 79 3.50 -4.30 12.36
C MET A 79 3.42 -5.54 11.46
N TRP A 80 4.28 -5.63 10.44
CA TRP A 80 4.32 -6.76 9.52
C TRP A 80 4.65 -8.07 10.23
N TYR A 81 5.58 -8.07 11.20
CA TYR A 81 5.88 -9.28 11.98
C TYR A 81 4.65 -9.79 12.74
N LEU A 82 3.89 -8.88 13.37
CA LEU A 82 2.65 -9.24 14.06
C LEU A 82 1.59 -9.74 13.07
N ALA A 83 1.42 -9.04 11.94
CA ALA A 83 0.47 -9.44 10.91
C ALA A 83 0.82 -10.83 10.35
N LYS A 84 2.11 -11.09 10.08
CA LYS A 84 2.61 -12.37 9.57
C LYS A 84 2.37 -13.50 10.57
N MET A 85 2.54 -13.23 11.87
CA MET A 85 2.31 -14.19 12.95
C MET A 85 0.86 -14.70 12.95
N ILE A 86 -0.13 -13.80 12.92
CA ILE A 86 -1.55 -14.18 12.98
C ILE A 86 -2.12 -14.72 11.66
N ARG A 87 -1.35 -14.67 10.56
CA ARG A 87 -1.85 -15.07 9.24
C ARG A 87 -2.06 -16.58 9.19
N GLY A 88 -3.29 -17.00 8.86
CA GLY A 88 -3.67 -18.40 8.82
C GLY A 88 -4.03 -19.01 10.18
N MET A 89 -4.08 -18.21 11.25
CA MET A 89 -4.64 -18.64 12.53
C MET A 89 -6.18 -18.54 12.50
N THR A 90 -6.84 -19.31 13.36
CA THR A 90 -8.26 -19.07 13.68
C THR A 90 -8.42 -17.72 14.38
N PHE A 91 -9.62 -17.15 14.32
CA PHE A 91 -9.90 -15.86 14.94
C PHE A 91 -9.58 -15.86 16.44
N ASP A 92 -10.08 -16.86 17.17
CA ASP A 92 -9.90 -16.95 18.62
C ASP A 92 -8.43 -17.14 19.01
N GLN A 93 -7.69 -17.94 18.24
CA GLN A 93 -6.25 -18.10 18.43
C GLN A 93 -5.50 -16.79 18.20
N ALA A 94 -5.83 -16.05 17.14
CA ALA A 94 -5.21 -14.76 16.87
C ALA A 94 -5.48 -13.74 17.99
N VAL A 95 -6.71 -13.70 18.51
CA VAL A 95 -7.10 -12.86 19.65
C VAL A 95 -6.28 -13.23 20.89
N ALA A 96 -6.21 -14.52 21.24
CA ALA A 96 -5.43 -14.99 22.39
C ALA A 96 -3.94 -14.62 22.26
N GLN A 97 -3.34 -14.80 21.09
CA GLN A 97 -1.93 -14.45 20.86
C GLN A 97 -1.68 -12.94 20.96
N LEU A 98 -2.60 -12.10 20.48
CA LEU A 98 -2.45 -10.65 20.55
C LEU A 98 -2.70 -10.08 21.94
N GLN A 99 -3.57 -10.70 22.74
CA GLN A 99 -3.85 -10.29 24.13
C GLN A 99 -2.59 -10.33 25.00
N PHE A 100 -1.76 -11.37 24.86
CA PHE A 100 -0.54 -11.56 25.66
C PHE A 100 0.73 -11.01 25.00
N ASN A 101 0.61 -10.27 23.89
CA ASN A 101 1.76 -9.70 23.22
C ASN A 101 2.04 -8.27 23.70
N ASP A 102 3.19 -8.04 24.32
CA ASP A 102 3.57 -6.75 24.92
C ASP A 102 3.73 -5.60 23.90
N LYS A 103 3.77 -5.90 22.60
CA LYS A 103 3.99 -4.87 21.58
C LYS A 103 2.79 -3.94 21.49
N LYS A 104 3.04 -2.62 21.44
CA LYS A 104 2.02 -1.59 21.17
C LYS A 104 1.12 -1.92 19.96
N GLY A 105 1.71 -2.49 18.90
CA GLY A 105 0.97 -2.86 17.69
C GLY A 105 -0.08 -3.95 17.93
N ALA A 106 0.13 -4.84 18.90
CA ALA A 106 -0.78 -5.93 19.20
C ALA A 106 -2.11 -5.44 19.75
N LYS A 107 -2.10 -4.45 20.66
CA LYS A 107 -3.31 -3.79 21.17
C LYS A 107 -4.14 -3.18 20.04
N VAL A 108 -3.50 -2.48 19.11
CA VAL A 108 -4.18 -1.88 17.95
C VAL A 108 -4.75 -2.95 17.02
N MET A 109 -4.04 -4.05 16.78
CA MET A 109 -4.52 -5.16 15.95
C MET A 109 -5.68 -5.90 16.59
N LEU A 110 -5.66 -6.08 17.92
CA LEU A 110 -6.73 -6.71 18.68
C LEU A 110 -8.04 -5.92 18.51
N GLU A 111 -8.00 -4.60 18.68
CA GLU A 111 -9.15 -3.72 18.43
C GLU A 111 -9.68 -3.88 17.00
N VAL A 112 -8.80 -3.89 16.01
CA VAL A 112 -9.20 -4.06 14.60
C VAL A 112 -9.84 -5.43 14.35
N LEU A 113 -9.35 -6.51 14.96
CA LEU A 113 -9.96 -7.83 14.81
C LEU A 113 -11.35 -7.89 15.43
N LEU A 114 -11.54 -7.33 16.62
CA LEU A 114 -12.83 -7.28 17.30
C LEU A 114 -13.85 -6.44 16.51
N GLU A 115 -13.45 -5.25 16.03
CA GLU A 115 -14.28 -4.43 15.14
C GLU A 115 -14.66 -5.19 13.86
N ALA A 116 -13.71 -5.92 13.26
CA ALA A 116 -13.97 -6.71 12.06
C ALA A 116 -14.96 -7.85 12.32
N GLN A 117 -14.84 -8.55 13.44
CA GLN A 117 -15.78 -9.61 13.84
C GLN A 117 -17.19 -9.05 14.07
N GLU A 118 -17.31 -7.91 14.74
CA GLU A 118 -18.61 -7.26 14.91
C GLU A 118 -19.23 -6.83 13.59
N MET A 119 -18.43 -6.29 12.66
CA MET A 119 -18.90 -5.96 11.31
C MET A 119 -19.34 -7.21 10.54
N ALA A 120 -18.62 -8.31 10.71
CA ALA A 120 -18.90 -9.60 10.09
C ALA A 120 -20.29 -10.10 10.47
N VAL A 121 -20.60 -10.10 11.77
CA VAL A 121 -21.89 -10.54 12.32
C VAL A 121 -23.02 -9.56 11.95
N ARG A 122 -22.80 -8.26 12.13
CA ARG A 122 -23.87 -7.25 11.98
C ARG A 122 -24.22 -6.94 10.52
N ASN A 123 -23.23 -6.89 9.63
CA ASN A 123 -23.41 -6.38 8.26
C ASN A 123 -23.29 -7.48 7.20
N HIS A 124 -22.48 -8.52 7.44
CA HIS A 124 -22.19 -9.55 6.45
C HIS A 124 -22.93 -10.88 6.71
N ASN A 125 -23.95 -10.85 7.57
CA ASN A 125 -24.85 -11.98 7.90
C ASN A 125 -24.13 -13.26 8.33
N LEU A 126 -23.04 -13.12 9.08
CA LEU A 126 -22.35 -14.27 9.66
C LEU A 126 -23.04 -14.74 10.94
N GLU A 127 -23.43 -16.01 10.96
CA GLU A 127 -24.11 -16.65 12.10
C GLU A 127 -23.15 -16.93 13.26
N TYR A 128 -22.02 -17.60 12.97
CA TYR A 128 -21.06 -18.05 13.98
C TYR A 128 -19.87 -17.11 14.09
N ARG A 129 -19.73 -16.46 15.24
CA ARG A 129 -18.64 -15.48 15.51
C ARG A 129 -17.24 -16.12 15.50
N SER A 130 -17.15 -17.39 15.90
CA SER A 130 -15.90 -18.16 15.97
C SER A 130 -15.51 -18.83 14.65
N ASN A 131 -16.43 -18.96 13.70
CA ASN A 131 -16.19 -19.59 12.40
C ASN A 131 -15.48 -18.65 11.41
N LEU A 132 -14.41 -18.02 11.86
CA LEU A 132 -13.61 -17.08 11.09
C LEU A 132 -12.13 -17.40 11.22
N TYR A 133 -11.40 -17.19 10.14
CA TYR A 133 -9.95 -17.25 10.16
C TYR A 133 -9.33 -16.05 9.44
N VAL A 134 -8.09 -15.76 9.79
CA VAL A 134 -7.34 -14.66 9.20
C VAL A 134 -6.71 -15.13 7.88
N ALA A 135 -7.38 -14.86 6.76
CA ALA A 135 -6.90 -15.23 5.44
C ALA A 135 -5.73 -14.35 4.98
N GLU A 136 -5.91 -13.03 5.06
CA GLU A 136 -4.86 -12.05 4.72
C GLU A 136 -4.67 -11.05 5.85
N SER A 137 -3.42 -10.75 6.15
CA SER A 137 -3.04 -9.77 7.15
C SER A 137 -1.73 -9.11 6.71
N PHE A 138 -1.72 -7.80 6.54
CA PHE A 138 -0.51 -7.09 6.16
C PHE A 138 -0.54 -5.63 6.61
N SER A 139 0.63 -5.02 6.59
CA SER A 139 0.82 -3.62 6.93
C SER A 139 1.39 -2.84 5.76
N SER A 140 0.93 -1.60 5.57
CA SER A 140 1.47 -0.69 4.56
C SER A 140 2.01 0.59 5.18
N LYS A 141 2.78 1.33 4.39
CA LYS A 141 3.33 2.64 4.74
C LYS A 141 2.19 3.67 4.81
N GLY A 142 2.14 4.45 5.89
CA GLY A 142 1.25 5.60 6.02
C GLY A 142 1.85 6.89 5.47
N GLN A 143 1.22 8.02 5.78
CA GLN A 143 1.77 9.32 5.42
C GLN A 143 2.87 9.70 6.42
N TYR A 144 4.11 9.85 5.94
CA TYR A 144 5.25 10.17 6.79
C TYR A 144 5.46 11.69 6.82
N LEU A 145 5.74 12.24 7.99
CA LEU A 145 6.09 13.65 8.12
C LEU A 145 7.60 13.79 8.32
N LYS A 146 8.22 14.74 7.63
CA LYS A 146 9.66 15.03 7.78
C LYS A 146 9.90 15.96 8.97
N ARG A 147 11.00 15.76 9.70
CA ARG A 147 11.51 16.61 10.79
C ARG A 147 13.02 16.71 10.68
N ILE A 148 13.60 17.73 11.29
CA ILE A 148 15.06 17.91 11.32
C ILE A 148 15.61 17.28 12.60
N ARG A 149 16.69 16.51 12.49
CA ARG A 149 17.51 16.05 13.61
C ARG A 149 18.84 16.78 13.56
N TYR A 150 19.08 17.64 14.52
CA TYR A 150 20.35 18.36 14.63
C TYR A 150 21.47 17.43 15.10
N HIS A 151 22.65 17.59 14.51
CA HIS A 151 23.88 16.88 14.84
C HIS A 151 24.99 17.89 15.16
N GLY A 152 26.15 17.40 15.62
CA GLY A 152 27.31 18.26 15.85
C GLY A 152 27.86 18.89 14.57
N ARG A 153 28.77 19.87 14.72
CA ARG A 153 29.50 20.51 13.60
C ARG A 153 28.59 21.16 12.55
N GLY A 154 27.44 21.71 12.95
CA GLY A 154 26.50 22.35 12.02
C GLY A 154 25.76 21.39 11.08
N MET A 155 25.86 20.07 11.29
CA MET A 155 25.20 19.07 10.47
C MET A 155 23.75 18.80 10.92
N PHE A 156 22.90 18.38 9.99
CA PHE A 156 21.55 17.90 10.31
C PHE A 156 21.13 16.74 9.40
N GLY A 157 20.28 15.87 9.93
CA GLY A 157 19.65 14.77 9.20
C GLY A 157 18.14 14.96 9.11
N ILE A 158 17.52 14.38 8.08
CA ILE A 158 16.06 14.37 7.95
C ILE A 158 15.51 13.14 8.69
N MET A 159 14.73 13.37 9.73
CA MET A 159 14.03 12.35 10.50
C MET A 159 12.59 12.19 10.03
N ASP A 160 12.17 10.95 9.80
CA ASP A 160 10.80 10.64 9.42
C ASP A 160 9.94 10.30 10.65
N ARG A 161 8.85 11.04 10.85
CA ARG A 161 7.75 10.61 11.71
C ARG A 161 6.96 9.54 10.97
N VAL A 162 7.34 8.30 11.23
CA VAL A 162 6.74 7.10 10.64
C VAL A 162 5.30 6.88 11.13
N TYR A 163 4.43 6.50 10.19
CA TYR A 163 3.05 6.04 10.41
C TYR A 163 2.77 4.81 9.54
N CYS A 164 1.84 3.95 9.91
CA CYS A 164 1.49 2.78 9.11
C CYS A 164 -0.02 2.59 8.99
N HIS A 165 -0.39 1.63 8.16
CA HIS A 165 -1.75 1.14 8.00
C HIS A 165 -1.74 -0.36 8.25
N TYR A 166 -2.83 -0.88 8.82
CA TYR A 166 -3.00 -2.30 9.04
C TYR A 166 -4.27 -2.77 8.33
N PHE A 167 -4.17 -3.87 7.59
CA PHE A 167 -5.23 -4.46 6.78
C PHE A 167 -5.43 -5.91 7.16
N VAL A 168 -6.69 -6.32 7.27
CA VAL A 168 -7.09 -7.70 7.55
C VAL A 168 -8.25 -8.12 6.64
N LYS A 169 -8.18 -9.35 6.14
CA LYS A 169 -9.25 -10.07 5.47
C LYS A 169 -9.60 -11.28 6.33
N LEU A 170 -10.82 -11.29 6.87
CA LEU A 170 -11.39 -12.45 7.53
C LEU A 170 -12.21 -13.23 6.51
N VAL A 171 -12.11 -14.56 6.56
CA VAL A 171 -12.90 -15.46 5.73
C VAL A 171 -13.60 -16.46 6.63
N GLU A 172 -14.83 -16.80 6.27
CA GLU A 172 -15.61 -17.82 6.95
C GLU A 172 -15.00 -19.22 6.78
N GLY A 173 -15.07 -20.01 7.86
CA GLY A 173 -14.63 -21.41 7.86
C GLY A 173 -13.39 -21.66 8.71
N SER A 174 -12.90 -22.90 8.65
CA SER A 174 -11.64 -23.30 9.25
C SER A 174 -10.45 -22.88 8.37
N PRO A 175 -9.30 -22.53 8.98
CA PRO A 175 -8.09 -22.25 8.21
C PRO A 175 -7.67 -23.45 7.35
N PRO A 176 -7.22 -23.24 6.11
CA PRO A 176 -6.77 -24.32 5.25
C PRO A 176 -5.46 -24.93 5.78
N GLU A 177 -5.45 -26.26 5.91
CA GLU A 177 -4.25 -27.00 6.32
C GLU A 177 -3.21 -27.04 5.21
N LYS A 178 -1.95 -26.71 5.55
CA LYS A 178 -0.83 -26.84 4.62
C LYS A 178 -0.17 -28.20 4.81
N LYS A 179 -0.43 -29.12 3.88
CA LYS A 179 0.25 -30.42 3.85
C LYS A 179 1.67 -30.22 3.32
N PRO A 180 2.72 -30.67 4.03
CA PRO A 180 4.07 -30.65 3.50
C PRO A 180 4.18 -31.63 2.32
N THR A 181 5.00 -31.28 1.34
CA THR A 181 5.26 -32.16 0.19
C THR A 181 6.03 -33.40 0.64
N THR A 182 5.52 -34.59 0.31
CA THR A 182 6.15 -35.86 0.65
C THR A 182 7.31 -36.16 -0.31
N GLY A 183 8.27 -36.99 0.10
CA GLY A 183 9.33 -37.48 -0.80
C GLY A 183 8.78 -38.23 -2.04
N PHE A 184 7.65 -38.93 -1.89
CA PHE A 184 6.96 -39.55 -3.02
C PHE A 184 6.39 -38.53 -4.01
N ASP A 185 5.82 -37.44 -3.48
CA ASP A 185 5.31 -36.35 -4.32
C ASP A 185 6.44 -35.68 -5.10
N GLN A 186 7.59 -35.47 -4.45
CA GLN A 186 8.80 -34.95 -5.09
C GLN A 186 9.32 -35.89 -6.18
N ALA A 187 9.37 -37.21 -5.90
CA ALA A 187 9.78 -38.20 -6.89
C ALA A 187 8.82 -38.24 -8.09
N LYS A 188 7.51 -38.16 -7.84
CA LYS A 188 6.49 -38.10 -8.88
C LYS A 188 6.64 -36.84 -9.73
N GLU A 189 6.86 -35.69 -9.10
CA GLU A 189 7.09 -34.43 -9.79
C GLU A 189 8.35 -34.50 -10.66
N TYR A 190 9.45 -35.03 -10.13
CA TYR A 190 10.69 -35.23 -10.87
C TYR A 190 10.48 -36.14 -12.11
N VAL A 191 9.81 -37.28 -11.93
CA VAL A 191 9.47 -38.18 -13.05
C VAL A 191 8.58 -37.47 -14.07
N GLN A 192 7.61 -36.67 -13.62
CA GLN A 192 6.74 -35.90 -14.51
C GLN A 192 7.54 -34.85 -15.30
N GLN A 193 8.49 -34.16 -14.67
CA GLN A 193 9.39 -33.22 -15.35
C GLN A 193 10.22 -33.94 -16.43
N LEU A 194 10.75 -35.14 -16.13
CA LEU A 194 11.46 -35.96 -17.12
C LEU A 194 10.57 -36.43 -18.27
N ARG A 195 9.26 -36.67 -18.03
CA ARG A 195 8.29 -37.04 -19.07
C ARG A 195 7.89 -35.86 -19.95
N ASN A 196 7.79 -34.67 -19.35
CA ASN A 196 7.38 -33.44 -20.04
C ASN A 196 8.50 -32.83 -20.90
N ARG A 197 9.72 -33.40 -20.89
CA ARG A 197 10.82 -32.90 -21.71
C ARG A 197 10.54 -33.18 -23.20
N THR A 198 10.60 -32.14 -24.01
CA THR A 198 10.55 -32.22 -25.47
C THR A 198 11.93 -31.94 -26.06
N ILE A 199 12.17 -32.35 -27.31
CA ILE A 199 13.42 -32.03 -28.00
C ILE A 199 13.43 -30.52 -28.25
N ILE A 200 14.45 -29.85 -27.73
CA ILE A 200 14.59 -28.40 -27.87
C ILE A 200 15.13 -28.12 -29.28
N HIS A 201 14.53 -27.15 -29.98
CA HIS A 201 14.91 -26.74 -31.35
C HIS A 201 14.63 -27.77 -32.45
N SER A 202 13.63 -28.63 -32.28
CA SER A 202 13.03 -29.40 -33.37
C SER A 202 11.53 -29.09 -33.49
N LEU A 203 10.97 -29.31 -34.68
CA LEU A 203 9.52 -29.28 -34.91
C LEU A 203 8.82 -30.41 -34.14
#